data_AF-A0A246E3H2-F1
#
_entry.id   AF-A0A246E3H2-F1
#
_cell.length_a   1.000
_cell.length_b   1.000
_cell.length_c   1.000
_cell.angle_alpha   90.00
_cell.angle_beta   90.00
_cell.angle_gamma   90.00
#
_symmetry.space_group_name_H-M   'P 1'
#
loop_
_entity.id
_entity.type
_entity.pdbx_description
1 polymer ?
#
loop_
_entity_poly.entity_id
_entity_poly.type
_entity_poly.pdbx_seq_one_letter_code
_entity_poly.pdbx_strand_id
1 'polypeptide(L)'
;MGAPDLIQGLRRSGFTLSVLPSGDLAVTPASKLTADERAAIKASKHAIVQALHCPPADREAIEERAAIMEYDGGLSRIEAEALAGITP
;
A
#
# COMPACT_ATOMS: atom_id res chain seq x y z
N MET A 1 -9.66 -14.62 7.07
CA MET A 1 -9.79 -13.61 6.00
C MET A 1 -8.82 -12.48 6.31
N GLY A 2 -7.89 -12.21 5.40
CA GLY A 2 -6.92 -11.11 5.56
C GLY A 2 -7.46 -9.79 5.00
N ALA A 3 -6.76 -8.69 5.29
CA ALA A 3 -7.02 -7.39 4.66
C ALA A 3 -7.06 -7.41 3.12
N PRO A 4 -6.19 -8.13 2.38
CA PRO A 4 -6.28 -8.17 0.92
C PRO A 4 -7.58 -8.79 0.40
N ASP A 5 -8.07 -9.86 1.05
CA ASP A 5 -9.34 -10.50 0.69
C ASP A 5 -10.52 -9.53 0.87
N LEU A 6 -10.50 -8.76 1.96
CA LEU A 6 -11.52 -7.77 2.27
C LEU A 6 -11.49 -6.59 1.29
N ILE A 7 -10.29 -6.11 0.92
CA ILE A 7 -10.14 -5.08 -0.13
C ILE A 7 -10.69 -5.58 -1.46
N GLN A 8 -10.34 -6.81 -1.87
CA GLN A 8 -10.86 -7.40 -3.12
C GLN A 8 -12.37 -7.59 -3.07
N GLY A 9 -12.92 -8.07 -1.95
CA GLY A 9 -14.35 -8.23 -1.76
C GLY A 9 -15.11 -6.92 -1.93
N LEU A 10 -14.64 -5.85 -1.28
CA LEU A 10 -15.22 -4.51 -1.42
C LEU A 10 -15.10 -3.97 -2.85
N ARG A 11 -13.95 -4.17 -3.52
CA ARG A 11 -13.77 -3.77 -4.93
C ARG A 11 -14.73 -4.49 -5.87
N ARG A 12 -14.95 -5.80 -5.67
CA ARG A 12 -15.93 -6.58 -6.45
C ARG A 12 -17.36 -6.14 -6.22
N SER A 13 -17.68 -5.66 -5.02
CA SER A 13 -18.97 -5.05 -4.69
C SER A 13 -19.11 -3.62 -5.23
N GLY A 14 -18.10 -3.08 -5.92
CA GLY A 14 -18.11 -1.76 -6.56
C GLY A 14 -17.62 -0.62 -5.66
N PHE A 15 -16.93 -0.92 -4.56
CA PHE A 15 -16.30 0.09 -3.70
C PHE A 15 -14.86 0.38 -4.12
N THR A 16 -14.51 1.65 -4.11
CA THR A 16 -13.13 2.12 -4.25
C THR A 16 -12.58 2.41 -2.87
N LEU A 17 -11.40 1.86 -2.57
CA LEU A 17 -10.67 2.11 -1.34
C LEU A 17 -9.38 2.86 -1.67
N SER A 18 -9.17 3.98 -0.98
CA SER A 18 -8.01 4.85 -1.14
C SER A 18 -7.51 5.29 0.23
N VAL A 19 -6.20 5.39 0.42
CA VAL A 19 -5.64 6.04 1.62
C VAL A 19 -5.40 7.51 1.29
N LEU A 20 -5.97 8.38 2.11
CA LEU A 20 -5.78 9.83 2.02
C LEU A 20 -4.38 10.21 2.52
N PRO A 21 -3.84 11.38 2.11
CA PRO A 21 -2.56 11.87 2.62
C PRO A 21 -2.51 12.05 4.14
N SER A 22 -3.68 12.19 4.79
CA SER A 22 -3.80 12.21 6.26
C SER A 22 -3.55 10.85 6.93
N GLY A 23 -3.43 9.77 6.15
CA GLY A 23 -3.38 8.39 6.65
C GLY A 23 -4.77 7.78 6.90
N ASP A 24 -5.85 8.47 6.54
CA ASP A 24 -7.20 7.95 6.67
C ASP A 24 -7.63 7.12 5.48
N LEU A 25 -8.46 6.10 5.75
CA LEU A 25 -9.04 5.26 4.72
C LEU A 25 -10.33 5.87 4.20
N ALA A 26 -10.34 6.23 2.92
CA ALA A 26 -11.53 6.64 2.19
C ALA A 26 -12.15 5.44 1.46
N VAL A 27 -13.47 5.28 1.57
CA VAL A 27 -14.24 4.23 0.88
C VAL A 27 -15.40 4.88 0.14
N THR A 28 -15.48 4.68 -1.18
CA THR A 28 -16.45 5.33 -2.07
C THR A 28 -17.17 4.29 -2.93
N PRO A 29 -18.51 4.31 -3.05
CA PRO A 29 -19.45 5.22 -2.37
C PRO A 29 -19.74 4.80 -0.92
N ALA A 30 -19.55 5.71 0.03
CA ALA A 30 -19.82 5.43 1.44
C ALA A 30 -21.31 5.20 1.77
N SER A 31 -22.21 5.65 0.91
CA SER A 31 -23.67 5.49 1.07
C SER A 31 -24.13 4.04 0.94
N LYS A 32 -23.36 3.18 0.28
CA LYS A 32 -23.68 1.76 0.10
C LYS A 32 -23.07 0.85 1.18
N LEU A 33 -22.25 1.42 2.09
CA LEU A 33 -21.63 0.65 3.16
C LEU A 33 -22.67 0.24 4.21
N THR A 34 -22.82 -1.07 4.37
CA THR A 34 -23.59 -1.68 5.47
C THR A 34 -22.88 -1.51 6.81
N ALA A 35 -23.62 -1.71 7.91
CA ALA A 35 -23.05 -1.66 9.25
C ALA A 35 -21.97 -2.72 9.47
N ASP A 36 -22.17 -3.93 8.91
CA ASP A 36 -21.23 -5.05 9.02
C ASP A 36 -19.94 -4.79 8.23
N GLU A 37 -20.03 -4.23 7.02
CA GLU A 37 -18.85 -3.84 6.24
C GLU A 37 -18.06 -2.74 6.96
N ARG A 38 -18.75 -1.76 7.56
CA ARG A 38 -18.09 -0.71 8.37
C ARG A 38 -17.37 -1.31 9.57
N ALA A 39 -17.99 -2.27 10.26
CA ALA A 39 -17.38 -2.96 11.39
C ALA A 39 -16.14 -3.75 10.96
N ALA A 40 -16.22 -4.48 9.84
CA ALA A 40 -15.11 -5.25 9.28
C ALA A 40 -13.94 -4.35 8.84
N ILE A 41 -14.23 -3.23 8.17
CA ILE A 41 -13.24 -2.22 7.78
C ILE A 41 -12.59 -1.61 9.02
N LYS A 42 -13.37 -1.27 10.05
CA LYS A 42 -12.84 -0.67 11.28
C LYS A 42 -11.96 -1.64 12.06
N ALA A 43 -12.36 -2.91 12.16
CA ALA A 43 -11.58 -3.96 12.80
C ALA A 43 -10.24 -4.22 12.10
N SER A 44 -10.21 -4.06 10.76
CA SER A 44 -9.03 -4.32 9.94
C SER A 44 -8.35 -3.05 9.40
N LYS A 45 -8.69 -1.85 9.91
CA LYS A 45 -8.25 -0.55 9.32
C LYS A 45 -6.75 -0.50 9.11
N HIS A 46 -5.98 -0.88 10.14
CA HIS A 46 -4.52 -0.85 10.10
C HIS A 46 -3.95 -1.76 9.00
N ALA A 47 -4.45 -2.99 8.90
CA ALA A 47 -4.01 -3.95 7.90
C ALA A 47 -4.43 -3.55 6.47
N ILE A 48 -5.60 -2.93 6.31
CA ILE A 48 -6.06 -2.38 5.02
C ILE A 48 -5.15 -1.24 4.57
N VAL A 49 -4.84 -0.30 5.47
CA VAL A 49 -3.94 0.82 5.17
C VAL A 49 -2.54 0.32 4.81
N GLN A 50 -1.99 -0.63 5.56
CA GLN A 50 -0.70 -1.25 5.22
C GLN A 50 -0.72 -1.93 3.83
N ALA A 51 -1.77 -2.70 3.54
CA ALA A 51 -1.90 -3.38 2.25
C ALA A 51 -2.12 -2.42 1.07
N LEU A 52 -2.70 -1.25 1.30
CA LEU A 52 -2.87 -0.21 0.28
C LEU A 52 -1.61 0.65 0.10
N HIS A 53 -0.80 0.83 1.14
CA HIS A 53 0.51 1.49 1.05
C HIS A 53 1.60 0.60 0.45
N CYS A 54 1.49 -0.71 0.61
CA CYS A 54 2.41 -1.69 0.04
C CYS A 54 1.60 -2.66 -0.84
N PRO A 55 1.14 -2.22 -2.02
CA PRO A 55 0.44 -3.12 -2.94
C PRO A 55 1.38 -4.26 -3.32
N PRO A 56 0.87 -5.49 -3.53
CA PRO A 56 1.70 -6.66 -3.80
C PRO A 56 2.58 -6.52 -5.05
N ALA A 57 2.19 -5.67 -6.01
CA ALA A 57 3.00 -5.33 -7.19
C ALA A 57 4.28 -4.56 -6.82
N ASP A 58 4.30 -3.83 -5.72
CA ASP A 58 5.49 -3.11 -5.26
C ASP A 58 6.49 -4.04 -4.56
N ARG A 59 6.10 -5.23 -4.11
CA ARG A 59 7.05 -6.16 -3.48
C ARG A 59 8.02 -6.75 -4.49
N GLU A 60 7.52 -7.16 -5.64
CA GLU A 60 8.33 -7.68 -6.76
C GLU A 60 9.13 -6.54 -7.42
N ALA A 61 8.53 -5.35 -7.58
CA ALA A 61 9.23 -4.16 -8.10
C ALA A 61 10.30 -3.58 -7.16
N ILE A 62 10.17 -3.74 -5.83
CA ILE A 62 11.22 -3.37 -4.86
C ILE A 62 12.41 -4.32 -4.97
N GLU A 63 12.17 -5.63 -5.12
CA GLU A 63 13.22 -6.64 -5.30
C GLU A 63 13.94 -6.46 -6.66
N GLU A 64 13.21 -6.17 -7.74
CA GLU A 64 13.78 -5.88 -9.06
C GLU A 64 14.60 -4.59 -9.09
N ARG A 65 14.13 -3.51 -8.44
CA ARG A 65 14.89 -2.25 -8.34
C ARG A 65 16.13 -2.37 -7.46
N ALA A 66 16.09 -3.21 -6.43
CA ALA A 66 17.27 -3.55 -5.62
C ALA A 66 18.31 -4.34 -6.44
N ALA A 67 17.87 -5.26 -7.30
CA ALA A 67 18.74 -6.02 -8.19
C ALA A 67 19.36 -5.16 -9.31
N ILE A 68 18.61 -4.20 -9.88
CA ILE A 68 19.12 -3.30 -10.94
C ILE A 68 20.17 -2.31 -10.41
N MET A 69 20.01 -1.79 -9.18
CA MET A 69 21.00 -0.88 -8.57
C MET A 69 22.32 -1.57 -8.16
N GLU A 70 22.33 -2.89 -8.00
CA GLU A 70 23.54 -3.67 -7.66
C GLU A 70 24.44 -3.91 -8.88
N TYR A 71 23.89 -3.97 -10.10
CA TYR A 71 24.63 -4.42 -11.29
C TYR A 71 25.27 -3.30 -12.13
N ASP A 72 24.66 -2.12 -12.28
CA ASP A 72 25.11 -1.12 -13.28
C ASP A 72 25.95 0.06 -12.74
N GLY A 73 26.16 0.18 -11.43
CA GLY A 73 26.73 1.41 -10.83
C GLY A 73 28.19 1.37 -10.37
N GLY A 74 28.74 0.19 -10.05
CA GLY A 74 30.09 0.08 -9.45
C GLY A 74 30.31 0.89 -8.16
N LEU A 75 29.23 1.31 -7.49
CA LEU A 75 29.24 2.11 -6.25
C LEU A 75 28.70 1.27 -5.10
N SER A 76 29.23 1.45 -3.89
CA SER A 76 28.82 0.66 -2.72
C SER A 76 27.46 1.15 -2.17
N ARG A 77 26.68 0.24 -1.54
CA ARG A 77 25.36 0.54 -0.94
C ARG A 77 25.37 1.80 -0.05
N ILE A 78 26.46 2.05 0.66
CA ILE A 78 26.61 3.19 1.58
C ILE A 78 26.64 4.53 0.81
N GLU A 79 27.20 4.55 -0.40
CA GLU A 79 27.31 5.78 -1.20
C GLU A 79 25.98 6.15 -1.85
N ALA A 80 25.17 5.17 -2.22
CA ALA A 80 23.82 5.39 -2.75
C ALA A 80 22.87 5.95 -1.68
N GLU A 81 22.95 5.43 -0.44
CA GLU A 81 22.17 5.93 0.69
C GLU A 81 22.53 7.38 1.08
N ALA A 82 23.81 7.76 0.96
CA ALA A 82 24.26 9.12 1.22
C ALA A 82 23.74 10.13 0.19
N LEU A 83 23.61 9.74 -1.08
CA LEU A 83 23.07 10.57 -2.17
C LEU A 83 21.54 10.69 -2.11
N ALA A 84 20.83 9.64 -1.73
CA ALA A 84 19.38 9.67 -1.58
C ALA A 84 18.90 10.43 -0.33
N GLY A 85 19.76 10.55 0.69
CA GLY A 85 19.47 11.21 1.97
C GLY A 85 19.64 12.74 1.99
N ILE A 86 20.10 13.36 0.90
CA ILE A 86 20.20 14.82 0.81
C ILE A 86 19.51 15.28 -0.46
N THR A 87 18.26 15.72 -0.35
CA THR A 87 17.85 16.97 -0.98
C THR A 87 16.59 17.54 -0.31
N PRO A 88 16.57 18.85 0.01
CA PRO A 88 15.39 19.59 0.48
C PRO A 88 14.29 19.74 -0.58
#